data_AF-A0A1Y1RFV0-F1
#
_entry.id   AF-A0A1Y1RFV0-F1
#
_cell.length_a   1.000
_cell.length_b   1.000
_cell.length_c   1.000
_cell.angle_alpha   90.00
_cell.angle_beta   90.00
_cell.angle_gamma   90.00
#
_symmetry.space_group_name_H-M   'P 1'
#
loop_
_entity.id
_entity.type
_entity.pdbx_description
1 polymer ?
#
loop_
_entity_poly.entity_id
_entity_poly.type
_entity_poly.pdbx_seq_one_letter_code
_entity_poly.pdbx_strand_id
1 'polypeptide(L)'
;MRSKIWQNDETERDEQIVSASDDDQTGFSPDAAEMLESKLEPIGEPESSKQVDDDQSESPEYPIETVKQKSEPIGVPENSKHIDSSIIDEHIKPLIEFDGLVGLNIRSSIGQKYLTYQVEKLDIEMDLVGSHALNVMIHAKHAAKRMQLGENHLIHIQTEHDSFGHILIRKIFEDNSDFHEIIILILLLNKTANLGLAKLRANAFANRIKNLL
;
A
#
# COMPACT_ATOMS: atom_id res chain seq x y z
N MET A 1 -20.56 45.88 -49.41
CA MET A 1 -21.59 44.98 -49.98
C MET A 1 -22.52 44.54 -48.86
N ARG A 2 -23.80 44.39 -49.20
CA ARG A 2 -24.99 44.05 -48.37
C ARG A 2 -24.74 42.82 -47.47
N SER A 3 -25.04 42.88 -46.17
CA SER A 3 -26.34 42.66 -45.52
C SER A 3 -26.85 41.21 -45.62
N LYS A 4 -27.00 40.55 -44.45
CA LYS A 4 -28.23 39.82 -44.10
C LYS A 4 -28.26 39.52 -42.59
N ILE A 5 -29.00 40.38 -41.91
CA ILE A 5 -29.72 40.11 -40.68
C ILE A 5 -30.81 39.07 -41.00
N TRP A 6 -31.06 38.13 -40.10
CA TRP A 6 -32.41 37.60 -39.86
C TRP A 6 -32.77 37.94 -38.42
N GLN A 7 -33.77 38.81 -38.31
CA GLN A 7 -34.59 39.05 -37.13
C GLN A 7 -35.62 37.92 -37.01
N ASN A 8 -35.90 37.53 -35.77
CA ASN A 8 -37.22 37.55 -35.10
C ASN A 8 -37.06 36.71 -33.82
N ASP A 9 -37.06 37.30 -32.63
CA ASP A 9 -38.14 37.95 -31.87
C ASP A 9 -39.19 37.00 -31.26
N GLU A 10 -39.33 37.20 -29.95
CA GLU A 10 -40.49 36.96 -29.07
C GLU A 10 -40.88 35.51 -28.75
N THR A 11 -40.63 35.08 -27.51
CA THR A 11 -41.69 34.97 -26.49
C THR A 11 -41.09 34.95 -25.07
N GLU A 12 -41.36 36.01 -24.33
CA GLU A 12 -41.61 36.10 -22.88
C GLU A 12 -40.97 35.07 -21.94
N ARG A 13 -40.13 35.57 -21.01
CA ARG A 13 -40.26 35.34 -19.55
C ARG A 13 -39.17 36.12 -18.80
N ASP A 14 -39.41 37.41 -18.63
CA ASP A 14 -38.92 38.15 -17.47
C ASP A 14 -40.06 38.19 -16.45
N GLU A 15 -40.00 37.36 -15.41
CA GLU A 15 -40.62 37.71 -14.13
C GLU A 15 -39.75 37.23 -12.96
N GLN A 16 -39.20 38.23 -12.27
CA GLN A 16 -39.25 38.38 -10.81
C GLN A 16 -38.27 37.57 -9.96
N ILE A 17 -37.15 38.25 -9.66
CA ILE A 17 -36.44 38.14 -8.39
C ILE A 17 -37.34 38.74 -7.30
N VAL A 18 -37.75 37.93 -6.31
CA VAL A 18 -38.42 38.40 -5.09
C VAL A 18 -37.70 37.86 -3.86
N SER A 19 -37.23 38.84 -3.09
CA SER A 19 -36.90 38.92 -1.66
C SER A 19 -36.76 37.68 -0.79
N ALA A 20 -35.68 37.72 0.00
CA ALA A 20 -35.57 37.06 1.28
C ALA A 20 -36.79 37.32 2.19
N SER A 21 -37.27 36.24 2.80
CA SER A 21 -37.91 36.24 4.11
C SER A 21 -37.47 34.98 4.84
N ASP A 22 -37.00 35.21 6.06
CA ASP A 22 -36.82 34.22 7.12
C ASP A 22 -38.04 33.29 7.21
N ASP A 23 -37.79 31.99 7.34
CA ASP A 23 -38.42 31.11 8.34
C ASP A 23 -37.95 29.66 8.11
N ASP A 24 -37.22 29.16 9.11
CA ASP A 24 -37.37 27.84 9.71
C ASP A 24 -37.63 26.61 8.80
N GLN A 25 -36.58 25.79 8.62
CA GLN A 25 -36.55 24.39 9.11
C GLN A 25 -35.26 23.71 8.63
N THR A 26 -34.16 23.93 9.36
CA THR A 26 -33.07 22.95 9.39
C THR A 26 -33.43 21.94 10.47
N GLY A 27 -33.98 20.80 10.05
CA GLY A 27 -34.34 19.68 10.93
C GLY A 27 -33.13 18.87 11.41
N PHE A 28 -32.15 19.53 12.04
CA PHE A 28 -31.11 18.85 12.80
C PHE A 28 -31.30 19.15 14.28
N SER A 29 -32.09 18.31 14.96
CA SER A 29 -32.14 18.30 16.41
C SER A 29 -30.79 17.79 16.95
N PRO A 30 -30.16 18.50 17.91
CA PRO A 30 -28.87 18.12 18.49
C PRO A 30 -28.98 17.03 19.60
N ASP A 31 -30.10 16.32 19.68
CA ASP A 31 -30.40 15.34 20.74
C ASP A 31 -30.19 13.87 20.33
N ALA A 32 -29.47 13.60 19.23
CA ALA A 32 -29.10 12.23 18.85
C ALA A 32 -27.88 11.66 19.60
N ALA A 33 -27.34 12.41 20.57
CA ALA A 33 -26.17 12.02 21.36
C ALA A 33 -26.53 11.42 22.74
N GLU A 34 -27.80 11.24 23.07
CA GLU A 34 -28.24 10.83 24.41
C GLU A 34 -29.15 9.58 24.45
N MET A 35 -29.11 8.71 23.42
CA MET A 35 -29.91 7.47 23.38
C MET A 35 -29.12 6.21 23.04
N LEU A 36 -27.93 6.03 23.62
CA LEU A 36 -27.18 4.77 23.56
C LEU A 36 -26.71 4.25 24.93
N GLU A 37 -27.39 4.66 26.01
CA GLU A 37 -27.30 4.00 27.31
C GLU A 37 -28.63 3.30 27.62
N SER A 38 -28.80 2.07 27.14
CA SER A 38 -29.75 1.11 27.71
C SER A 38 -29.74 -0.21 26.91
N LYS A 39 -29.30 -1.28 27.57
CA LYS A 39 -29.34 -2.71 27.21
C LYS A 39 -28.19 -3.25 26.34
N LEU A 40 -27.00 -3.27 26.92
CA LEU A 40 -26.13 -4.45 26.80
C LEU A 40 -26.67 -5.49 27.79
N GLU A 41 -27.33 -6.52 27.28
CA GLU A 41 -27.56 -7.73 28.07
C GLU A 41 -26.19 -8.37 28.35
N PRO A 42 -25.92 -8.86 29.57
CA PRO A 42 -24.68 -9.56 29.85
C PRO A 42 -24.66 -10.83 29.02
N ILE A 43 -23.67 -10.94 28.14
CA ILE A 43 -23.31 -12.21 27.53
C ILE A 43 -22.93 -13.13 28.69
N GLY A 44 -23.62 -14.27 28.79
CA GLY A 44 -23.47 -15.23 29.88
C GLY A 44 -22.01 -15.61 30.12
N GLU A 45 -21.71 -15.89 31.39
CA GLU A 45 -20.42 -16.40 31.82
C GLU A 45 -20.05 -17.63 30.98
N PRO A 46 -18.80 -17.76 30.51
CA PRO A 46 -18.37 -18.99 29.86
C PRO A 46 -18.51 -20.14 30.88
N GLU A 47 -19.41 -21.07 30.57
CA GLU A 47 -19.54 -22.32 31.31
C GLU A 47 -18.18 -23.01 31.38
N SER A 48 -17.74 -23.19 32.62
CA SER A 48 -16.58 -23.96 32.99
C SER A 48 -16.72 -25.42 32.54
N SER A 49 -15.64 -25.91 31.92
CA SER A 49 -15.16 -27.30 32.02
C SER A 49 -16.06 -28.42 31.48
N LYS A 50 -15.80 -28.82 30.23
CA LYS A 50 -15.62 -30.25 29.95
C LYS A 50 -14.12 -30.54 29.93
N GLN A 51 -13.64 -31.13 31.02
CA GLN A 51 -12.42 -31.91 31.03
C GLN A 51 -12.63 -33.05 30.02
N VAL A 52 -11.79 -33.08 28.98
CA VAL A 52 -11.63 -34.25 28.14
C VAL A 52 -10.45 -35.00 28.74
N ASP A 53 -10.71 -36.24 29.13
CA ASP A 53 -9.73 -37.15 29.71
C ASP A 53 -8.50 -37.30 28.80
N ASP A 54 -7.33 -37.13 29.42
CA ASP A 54 -6.02 -37.50 28.89
C ASP A 54 -5.95 -39.02 28.77
N ASP A 55 -6.26 -39.57 27.59
CA ASP A 55 -5.82 -40.90 27.21
C ASP A 55 -5.84 -41.04 25.67
N GLN A 56 -4.73 -40.64 25.05
CA GLN A 56 -4.07 -41.30 23.90
C GLN A 56 -3.00 -40.36 23.32
N SER A 57 -1.84 -40.36 23.96
CA SER A 57 -0.59 -39.93 23.34
C SER A 57 -0.08 -41.07 22.45
N GLU A 58 -0.44 -41.03 21.17
CA GLU A 58 0.37 -41.61 20.11
C GLU A 58 0.47 -40.56 19.00
N SER A 59 1.55 -39.78 19.04
CA SER A 59 1.93 -38.96 17.90
C SER A 59 2.44 -39.90 16.81
N PRO A 60 1.91 -39.87 15.57
CA PRO A 60 2.48 -40.68 14.51
C PRO A 60 3.92 -40.23 14.25
N GLU A 61 4.90 -41.09 14.54
CA GLU A 61 6.28 -40.92 14.11
C GLU A 61 6.33 -41.06 12.59
N TYR A 62 6.34 -39.94 11.89
CA TYR A 62 6.70 -39.93 10.49
C TYR A 62 8.21 -40.18 10.38
N PRO A 63 8.66 -41.22 9.65
CA PRO A 63 10.08 -41.40 9.42
C PRO A 63 10.60 -40.23 8.59
N ILE A 64 11.42 -39.38 9.19
CA ILE A 64 12.21 -38.37 8.47
C ILE A 64 13.35 -39.13 7.77
N GLU A 65 13.09 -39.63 6.57
CA GLU A 65 14.19 -40.00 5.68
C GLU A 65 15.02 -38.74 5.42
N THR A 66 16.23 -38.73 5.97
CA THR A 66 17.19 -37.65 5.79
C THR A 66 17.71 -37.70 4.36
N VAL A 67 16.95 -37.14 3.42
CA VAL A 67 17.45 -36.92 2.06
C VAL A 67 18.51 -35.83 2.15
N LYS A 68 19.79 -36.24 2.14
CA LYS A 68 20.90 -35.35 1.83
C LYS A 68 20.74 -34.89 0.38
N GLN A 69 19.94 -33.85 0.16
CA GLN A 69 19.97 -33.11 -1.09
C GLN A 69 21.34 -32.41 -1.18
N LYS A 70 22.16 -32.86 -2.13
CA LYS A 70 23.25 -32.05 -2.66
C LYS A 70 22.61 -30.80 -3.25
N SER A 71 22.73 -29.67 -2.57
CA SER A 71 22.42 -28.36 -3.13
C SER A 71 23.47 -28.05 -4.19
N GLU A 72 23.23 -28.45 -5.42
CA GLU A 72 23.84 -27.73 -6.54
C GLU A 72 23.28 -26.31 -6.53
N PRO A 73 24.13 -25.27 -6.62
CA PRO A 73 23.62 -23.91 -6.70
C PRO A 73 22.74 -23.81 -7.95
N ILE A 74 21.45 -23.52 -7.74
CA ILE A 74 20.56 -23.15 -8.82
C ILE A 74 21.21 -21.98 -9.55
N GLY A 75 21.55 -22.18 -10.81
CA GLY A 75 22.11 -21.13 -11.66
C GLY A 75 21.13 -19.96 -11.70
N VAL A 76 21.54 -18.84 -11.10
CA VAL A 76 20.85 -17.57 -11.28
C VAL A 76 20.88 -17.27 -12.78
N PRO A 77 19.73 -17.03 -13.45
CA PRO A 77 19.72 -16.68 -14.86
C PRO A 77 20.62 -15.46 -15.11
N GLU A 78 21.61 -15.58 -15.99
CA GLU A 78 22.61 -14.56 -16.34
C GLU A 78 22.03 -13.29 -17.00
N ASN A 79 20.71 -13.22 -17.19
CA ASN A 79 20.00 -12.08 -17.78
C ASN A 79 19.34 -11.18 -16.71
N SER A 80 19.93 -11.04 -15.51
CA SER A 80 19.43 -10.03 -14.58
C SER A 80 19.72 -8.65 -15.15
N LYS A 81 18.66 -7.98 -15.66
CA LYS A 81 18.67 -6.53 -15.88
C LYS A 81 18.90 -5.87 -14.51
N HIS A 82 20.15 -5.69 -14.11
CA HIS A 82 20.50 -4.87 -12.97
C HIS A 82 20.32 -3.40 -13.36
N ILE A 83 19.67 -2.63 -12.50
CA ILE A 83 19.71 -1.17 -12.63
C ILE A 83 21.15 -0.77 -12.34
N ASP A 84 21.82 -0.20 -13.34
CA ASP A 84 23.21 0.20 -13.24
C ASP A 84 23.40 1.24 -12.12
N SER A 85 24.53 1.16 -11.42
CA SER A 85 24.87 2.08 -10.31
C SER A 85 24.94 3.55 -10.74
N SER A 86 25.18 3.82 -12.01
CA SER A 86 25.14 5.17 -12.60
C SER A 86 23.75 5.82 -12.53
N ILE A 87 22.69 5.02 -12.68
CA ILE A 87 21.28 5.44 -12.55
C ILE A 87 20.93 5.74 -11.09
N ILE A 88 21.59 5.06 -10.15
CA ILE A 88 21.43 5.29 -8.70
C ILE A 88 21.90 6.72 -8.35
N ASP A 89 23.08 7.12 -8.80
CA ASP A 89 23.64 8.43 -8.46
C ASP A 89 22.89 9.60 -9.08
N GLU A 90 22.38 9.46 -10.31
CA GLU A 90 21.67 10.54 -11.01
C GLU A 90 20.22 10.73 -10.53
N HIS A 91 19.57 9.66 -10.07
CA HIS A 91 18.12 9.69 -9.80
C HIS A 91 17.71 9.35 -8.38
N ILE A 92 18.53 8.62 -7.63
CA ILE A 92 18.21 8.15 -6.27
C ILE A 92 18.83 9.09 -5.23
N LYS A 93 19.98 9.70 -5.53
CA LYS A 93 20.63 10.69 -4.66
C LYS A 93 19.69 11.82 -4.20
N PRO A 94 18.83 12.40 -5.07
CA PRO A 94 17.85 13.40 -4.65
C PRO A 94 16.73 12.86 -3.73
N LEU A 95 16.48 11.54 -3.71
CA LEU A 95 15.59 10.89 -2.75
C LEU A 95 16.30 10.52 -1.45
N ILE A 96 17.59 10.21 -1.52
CA ILE A 96 18.45 9.85 -0.38
C ILE A 96 18.75 11.07 0.49
N GLU A 97 18.99 12.23 -0.13
CA GLU A 97 19.24 13.50 0.57
C GLU A 97 17.99 14.05 1.29
N PHE A 98 16.94 13.23 1.47
CA PHE A 98 15.62 13.67 1.86
C PHE A 98 15.13 13.14 3.21
N ASP A 99 14.55 14.05 4.01
CA ASP A 99 13.63 13.92 5.16
C ASP A 99 13.43 12.52 5.75
N GLY A 100 14.52 11.94 6.25
CA GLY A 100 14.46 10.74 7.07
C GLY A 100 14.34 9.42 6.32
N LEU A 101 14.73 9.33 5.05
CA LEU A 101 14.97 8.03 4.42
C LEU A 101 16.08 7.28 5.16
N VAL A 102 15.84 6.01 5.47
CA VAL A 102 16.78 5.12 6.19
C VAL A 102 17.22 3.95 5.30
N GLY A 103 16.30 3.45 4.48
CA GLY A 103 16.57 2.35 3.56
C GLY A 103 15.62 2.35 2.37
N LEU A 104 16.04 1.74 1.28
CA LEU A 104 15.30 1.62 0.03
C LEU A 104 15.54 0.25 -0.59
N ASN A 105 14.49 -0.35 -1.13
CA ASN A 105 14.58 -1.61 -1.88
C ASN A 105 13.65 -1.58 -3.10
N ILE A 106 14.10 -2.12 -4.23
CA ILE A 106 13.28 -2.36 -5.42
C ILE A 106 13.40 -3.82 -5.79
N ARG A 107 12.26 -4.51 -5.85
CA ARG A 107 12.19 -5.95 -6.12
C ARG A 107 10.93 -6.30 -6.90
N SER A 108 11.03 -7.41 -7.63
CA SER A 108 9.96 -8.02 -8.42
C SER A 108 9.35 -9.25 -7.75
N SER A 109 8.11 -9.58 -8.13
CA SER A 109 7.37 -10.77 -7.70
C SER A 109 8.04 -12.08 -8.07
N ILE A 110 8.90 -12.09 -9.08
CA ILE A 110 9.68 -13.28 -9.48
C ILE A 110 11.02 -13.39 -8.73
N GLY A 111 11.20 -12.62 -7.66
CA GLY A 111 12.37 -12.66 -6.80
C GLY A 111 13.55 -11.81 -7.27
N GLN A 112 13.46 -11.19 -8.45
CA GLN A 112 14.51 -10.33 -8.98
C GLN A 112 14.68 -9.07 -8.11
N LYS A 113 15.91 -8.86 -7.64
CA LYS A 113 16.30 -7.69 -6.87
C LYS A 113 16.94 -6.65 -7.80
N TYR A 114 16.22 -5.56 -8.02
CA TYR A 114 16.71 -4.47 -8.88
C TYR A 114 17.61 -3.52 -8.11
N LEU A 115 17.30 -3.25 -6.84
CA LEU A 115 18.06 -2.31 -6.02
C LEU A 115 17.91 -2.59 -4.53
N THR A 116 19.00 -2.40 -3.79
CA THR A 116 18.98 -2.28 -2.33
C THR A 116 19.94 -1.18 -1.93
N TYR A 117 19.46 -0.26 -1.11
CA TYR A 117 20.23 0.88 -0.64
C TYR A 117 19.91 1.13 0.84
N GLN A 118 20.93 1.44 1.62
CA GLN A 118 20.82 1.77 3.03
C GLN A 118 21.57 3.09 3.27
N VAL A 119 20.88 4.06 3.87
CA VAL A 119 21.49 5.36 4.24
C VAL A 119 22.40 5.17 5.46
N GLU A 120 21.94 4.36 6.40
CA GLU A 120 22.69 3.94 7.59
C GLU A 120 22.59 2.42 7.73
N LYS A 121 23.55 1.83 8.47
CA LYS A 121 23.54 0.39 8.71
C LYS A 121 22.35 0.04 9.59
N LEU A 122 21.36 -0.61 9.00
CA LEU A 122 20.19 -1.10 9.70
C LEU A 122 20.45 -2.49 10.27
N ASP A 123 19.95 -2.77 11.47
CA ASP A 123 19.95 -4.13 12.06
C ASP A 123 18.77 -4.97 11.55
N ILE A 124 18.48 -4.85 10.25
CA ILE A 124 17.43 -5.59 9.57
C ILE A 124 17.90 -6.05 8.20
N GLU A 125 17.47 -7.25 7.81
CA GLU A 125 17.74 -7.77 6.49
C GLU A 125 16.80 -7.15 5.46
N MET A 126 17.30 -6.17 4.70
CA MET A 126 16.53 -5.47 3.67
C MET A 126 15.92 -6.40 2.62
N ASP A 127 16.59 -7.51 2.33
CA ASP A 127 16.08 -8.52 1.40
C ASP A 127 14.85 -9.23 2.00
N LEU A 128 14.82 -9.49 3.31
CA LEU A 128 13.65 -10.06 3.98
C LEU A 128 12.47 -9.06 3.98
N VAL A 129 12.76 -7.80 4.30
CA VAL A 129 11.76 -6.71 4.24
C VAL A 129 11.15 -6.60 2.84
N GLY A 130 11.96 -6.63 1.78
CA GLY A 130 11.48 -6.57 0.40
C GLY A 130 10.55 -7.74 0.05
N SER A 131 10.89 -8.96 0.49
CA SER A 131 10.05 -10.15 0.26
C SER A 131 8.71 -10.08 0.99
N HIS A 132 8.69 -9.64 2.26
CA HIS A 132 7.44 -9.47 3.00
C HIS A 132 6.58 -8.32 2.45
N ALA A 133 7.19 -7.20 2.08
CA ALA A 133 6.48 -6.06 1.49
C ALA A 133 5.78 -6.43 0.17
N LEU A 134 6.41 -7.28 -0.63
CA LEU A 134 5.82 -7.83 -1.85
C LEU A 134 4.57 -8.67 -1.54
N ASN A 135 4.65 -9.58 -0.56
CA ASN A 135 3.49 -10.37 -0.14
C ASN A 135 2.36 -9.47 0.35
N VAL A 136 2.67 -8.43 1.14
CA VAL A 136 1.68 -7.42 1.57
C VAL A 136 1.02 -6.74 0.36
N MET A 137 1.79 -6.33 -0.64
CA MET A 137 1.23 -5.72 -1.86
C MET A 137 0.30 -6.66 -2.61
N ILE A 138 0.68 -7.93 -2.78
CA ILE A 138 -0.13 -8.95 -3.45
C ILE A 138 -1.45 -9.17 -2.69
N HIS A 139 -1.39 -9.38 -1.37
CA HIS A 139 -2.59 -9.58 -0.57
C HIS A 139 -3.50 -8.34 -0.54
N ALA A 140 -2.93 -7.15 -0.43
CA ALA A 140 -3.67 -5.90 -0.48
C ALA A 140 -4.35 -5.69 -1.83
N LYS A 141 -3.71 -6.08 -2.95
CA LYS A 141 -4.33 -6.08 -4.28
C LYS A 141 -5.55 -7.00 -4.32
N HIS A 142 -5.43 -8.23 -3.82
CA HIS A 142 -6.56 -9.16 -3.77
C HIS A 142 -7.71 -8.66 -2.89
N ALA A 143 -7.39 -8.07 -1.73
CA ALA A 143 -8.38 -7.46 -0.86
C ALA A 143 -9.11 -6.29 -1.55
N ALA A 144 -8.37 -5.38 -2.18
CA ALA A 144 -8.96 -4.26 -2.93
C ALA A 144 -9.88 -4.71 -4.06
N LYS A 145 -9.50 -5.76 -4.81
CA LYS A 145 -10.33 -6.36 -5.85
C LYS A 145 -11.65 -6.90 -5.27
N ARG A 146 -11.60 -7.58 -4.12
CA ARG A 146 -12.80 -8.08 -3.43
C ARG A 146 -13.70 -6.95 -2.92
N MET A 147 -13.09 -5.86 -2.48
CA MET A 147 -13.81 -4.67 -1.99
C MET A 147 -14.23 -3.69 -3.10
N GLN A 148 -13.91 -3.98 -4.37
CA GLN A 148 -14.18 -3.10 -5.52
C GLN A 148 -13.55 -1.70 -5.39
N LEU A 149 -12.40 -1.58 -4.72
CA LEU A 149 -11.73 -0.30 -4.44
C LEU A 149 -10.79 0.20 -5.56
N GLY A 150 -10.74 -0.50 -6.69
CA GLY A 150 -9.75 -0.22 -7.75
C GLY A 150 -8.35 -0.76 -7.42
N GLU A 151 -7.32 -0.28 -8.12
CA GLU A 151 -5.95 -0.72 -7.89
C GLU A 151 -5.29 -0.01 -6.70
N ASN A 152 -4.79 -0.79 -5.74
CA ASN A 152 -3.93 -0.27 -4.69
C ASN A 152 -2.54 0.03 -5.24
N HIS A 153 -2.19 1.30 -5.22
CA HIS A 153 -0.93 1.80 -5.76
C HIS A 153 0.13 2.00 -4.67
N LEU A 154 -0.28 2.34 -3.44
CA LEU A 154 0.59 2.70 -2.32
C LEU A 154 0.03 2.15 -1.01
N ILE A 155 0.90 1.53 -0.21
CA ILE A 155 0.60 1.04 1.14
C ILE A 155 1.56 1.74 2.10
N HIS A 156 1.04 2.19 3.23
CA HIS A 156 1.82 2.78 4.31
C HIS A 156 1.62 1.95 5.57
N ILE A 157 2.72 1.56 6.19
CA ILE A 157 2.77 0.84 7.46
C ILE A 157 3.52 1.74 8.45
N GLN A 158 2.93 1.97 9.62
CA GLN A 158 3.62 2.62 10.75
C GLN A 158 4.15 1.54 11.69
N THR A 159 5.39 1.72 12.15
CA THR A 159 6.10 0.75 12.98
C THR A 159 6.63 1.41 14.25
N GLU A 160 6.69 0.65 15.34
CA GLU A 160 7.32 1.11 16.58
C GLU A 160 8.83 0.84 16.63
N HIS A 161 9.36 0.14 15.61
CA HIS A 161 10.77 -0.24 15.47
C HIS A 161 11.74 0.91 15.77
N ASP A 162 12.87 0.60 16.39
CA ASP A 162 13.81 1.64 16.86
C ASP A 162 14.51 2.34 15.69
N SER A 163 14.88 1.59 14.65
CA SER A 163 15.63 2.13 13.50
C SER A 163 14.77 2.86 12.45
N PHE A 164 13.46 2.62 12.40
CA PHE A 164 12.57 3.28 11.43
C PHE A 164 11.13 3.32 11.94
N GLY A 165 10.39 4.37 11.59
CA GLY A 165 9.01 4.58 12.02
C GLY A 165 7.97 4.24 10.97
N HIS A 166 8.35 4.20 9.69
CA HIS A 166 7.41 4.02 8.60
C HIS A 166 7.99 3.18 7.47
N ILE A 167 7.11 2.40 6.84
CA ILE A 167 7.38 1.68 5.59
C ILE A 167 6.38 2.16 4.55
N LEU A 168 6.87 2.61 3.40
CA LEU A 168 6.06 2.87 2.22
C LEU A 168 6.32 1.79 1.18
N ILE A 169 5.26 1.14 0.69
CA ILE A 169 5.31 0.13 -0.36
C ILE A 169 4.52 0.66 -1.56
N ARG A 170 5.19 0.93 -2.67
CA ARG A 170 4.58 1.50 -3.89
C ARG A 170 4.74 0.54 -5.05
N LYS A 171 3.64 0.20 -5.73
CA LYS A 171 3.69 -0.55 -7.00
C LYS A 171 4.29 0.33 -8.11
N ILE A 172 5.41 -0.09 -8.69
CA ILE A 172 6.06 0.58 -9.82
C ILE A 172 5.40 0.14 -11.12
N PHE A 173 5.36 -1.18 -11.33
CA PHE A 173 4.93 -1.80 -12.56
C PHE A 173 4.20 -3.11 -12.25
N GLU A 174 3.27 -3.45 -13.11
CA GLU A 174 2.60 -4.74 -13.11
C GLU A 174 2.35 -5.13 -14.56
N ASP A 175 2.93 -6.24 -14.98
CA ASP A 175 2.68 -6.84 -16.28
C ASP A 175 1.46 -7.76 -16.21
N ASN A 176 0.68 -7.80 -17.29
CA ASN A 176 -0.46 -8.70 -17.44
C ASN A 176 -0.12 -9.93 -18.31
N SER A 177 1.18 -10.22 -18.50
CA SER A 177 1.63 -11.45 -19.14
C SER A 177 1.36 -12.68 -18.27
N ASP A 178 1.52 -13.87 -18.86
CA ASP A 178 1.34 -15.15 -18.17
C ASP A 178 2.25 -15.33 -16.94
N PHE A 179 3.34 -14.56 -16.85
CA PHE A 179 4.28 -14.59 -15.72
C PHE A 179 3.88 -13.66 -14.56
N HIS A 180 2.86 -12.80 -14.73
CA HIS A 180 2.32 -11.86 -13.74
C HIS A 180 3.40 -11.18 -12.87
N GLU A 181 4.29 -10.42 -13.50
CA GLU A 181 5.36 -9.72 -12.79
C GLU A 181 4.84 -8.43 -12.12
N ILE A 182 5.09 -8.27 -10.82
CA ILE A 182 4.82 -7.06 -10.05
C ILE A 182 6.15 -6.52 -9.54
N ILE A 183 6.46 -5.26 -9.85
CA ILE A 183 7.66 -4.57 -9.35
C ILE A 183 7.22 -3.55 -8.31
N ILE A 184 7.87 -3.57 -7.15
CA ILE A 184 7.57 -2.67 -6.03
C ILE A 184 8.80 -1.86 -5.61
N LEU A 185 8.53 -0.66 -5.13
CA LEU A 185 9.44 0.20 -4.38
C LEU A 185 9.09 0.09 -2.89
N ILE A 186 10.09 -0.15 -2.05
CA ILE A 186 10.01 -0.07 -0.60
C ILE A 186 10.88 1.09 -0.11
N LEU A 187 10.31 1.96 0.72
CA LEU A 187 11.04 3.00 1.45
C LEU A 187 10.87 2.76 2.95
N LEU A 188 11.99 2.74 3.68
CA LEU A 188 12.03 2.78 5.12
C LEU A 188 12.35 4.20 5.57
N LEU A 189 11.50 4.77 6.41
CA LEU A 189 11.60 6.14 6.86
C LEU A 189 11.69 6.19 8.38
N ASN A 190 12.48 7.10 8.92
CA ASN A 190 12.57 7.34 10.35
C ASN A 190 11.25 7.91 10.91
N LYS A 191 11.15 7.98 12.24
CA LYS A 191 9.94 8.43 12.94
C LYS A 191 9.58 9.91 12.72
N THR A 192 10.52 10.71 12.21
CA THR A 192 10.36 12.16 12.01
C THR A 192 10.12 12.55 10.55
N ALA A 193 10.06 11.56 9.65
CA ALA A 193 9.89 11.80 8.22
C ALA A 193 8.57 12.50 7.90
N ASN A 194 8.62 13.51 7.01
CA ASN A 194 7.41 14.14 6.49
C ASN A 194 6.68 13.19 5.53
N LEU A 195 5.67 12.48 6.04
CA LEU A 195 4.94 11.47 5.28
C LEU A 195 4.28 12.00 4.00
N GLY A 196 3.73 13.21 4.02
CA GLY A 196 3.09 13.80 2.84
C GLY A 196 4.09 13.93 1.69
N LEU A 197 5.27 14.46 2.01
CA LEU A 197 6.34 14.68 1.04
C LEU A 197 7.01 13.38 0.61
N ALA A 198 7.22 12.45 1.54
CA ALA A 198 7.73 11.12 1.25
C ALA A 198 6.83 10.37 0.25
N LYS A 199 5.51 10.44 0.41
CA LYS A 199 4.54 9.83 -0.52
C LYS A 199 4.60 10.46 -1.92
N LEU A 200 4.68 11.79 -2.01
CA LEU A 200 4.83 12.50 -3.29
C LEU A 200 6.10 12.07 -4.02
N ARG A 201 7.22 12.00 -3.29
CA ARG A 201 8.51 11.59 -3.85
C ARG A 201 8.55 10.12 -4.23
N ALA A 202 7.97 9.23 -3.41
CA ALA A 202 7.82 7.81 -3.74
C ALA A 202 7.09 7.62 -5.07
N ASN A 203 6.03 8.40 -5.31
CA ASN A 203 5.29 8.35 -6.57
C ASN A 203 6.11 8.87 -7.76
N ALA A 204 6.78 10.02 -7.60
CA ALA A 204 7.65 10.56 -8.64
C ALA A 204 8.78 9.60 -8.99
N PHE A 205 9.38 8.95 -7.98
CA PHE A 205 10.45 7.99 -8.17
C PHE A 205 9.97 6.71 -8.84
N ALA A 206 8.86 6.13 -8.38
CA ALA A 206 8.27 4.95 -9.00
C ALA A 206 7.97 5.19 -10.48
N ASN A 207 7.42 6.35 -10.84
CA ASN A 207 7.17 6.70 -12.24
C ASN A 207 8.46 6.82 -13.08
N ARG A 208 9.55 7.35 -12.50
CA ARG A 208 10.84 7.42 -13.17
C ARG A 208 11.43 6.03 -13.40
N ILE A 209 11.46 5.19 -12.36
CA ILE A 209 11.96 3.82 -12.46
C ILE A 209 11.14 3.01 -13.47
N LYS A 210 9.81 3.18 -13.47
CA LYS A 210 8.93 2.55 -14.47
C LYS A 210 9.33 2.88 -15.92
N ASN A 211 9.78 4.09 -16.18
CA ASN A 211 10.21 4.50 -17.53
C ASN A 211 11.61 3.99 -17.90
N LEU A 212 12.41 3.59 -16.91
CA LEU A 212 13.75 3.06 -17.11
C LEU A 212 13.76 1.54 -17.33
N LEU A 213 12.79 0.82 -16.77
CA LEU A 213 12.61 -0.63 -16.90
C LEU A 213 11.93 -0.99 -18.22
#